data_AF-A0A536DUV5-F1
#
_entry.id   AF-A0A536DUV5-F1
#
_cell.length_a   1.000
_cell.length_b   1.000
_cell.length_c   1.000
_cell.angle_alpha   90.00
_cell.angle_beta   90.00
_cell.angle_gamma   90.00
#
_symmetry.space_group_name_H-M   'P 1'
#
loop_
_entity.id
_entity.type
_entity.pdbx_description
1 polymer ?
#
loop_
_entity_poly.entity_id
_entity_poly.type
_entity_poly.pdbx_seq_one_letter_code
_entity_poly.pdbx_strand_id
1 'polypeptide(L)'
;MPTDQYHEPAGELSPEIRTFARVAASLQEEAEAIGWYEQRLSVESDREAKAIMEEAQEEEFKHFAMALEFLSRRKPKWRAVLQAVLFKSGDIVEHGEMGEEAEKKA
;
A
#
# COMPACT_ATOMS: atom_id res chain seq x y z
N MET A 1 18.23 2.30 5.47
CA MET A 1 18.57 0.88 5.72
C MET A 1 18.60 0.20 4.37
N PRO A 2 19.70 -0.44 3.91
CA PRO A 2 19.66 -1.16 2.66
C PRO A 2 18.96 -2.50 2.94
N THR A 3 17.65 -2.55 2.78
CA THR A 3 16.95 -3.83 2.83
C THR A 3 17.10 -4.45 1.45
N ASP A 4 17.73 -5.62 1.38
CA ASP A 4 17.65 -6.45 0.18
C ASP A 4 16.18 -6.56 -0.24
N GLN A 5 15.85 -6.00 -1.41
CA GLN A 5 14.48 -5.92 -1.92
C GLN A 5 13.83 -7.31 -2.10
N TYR A 6 14.65 -8.36 -2.10
CA TYR A 6 14.24 -9.73 -2.33
C TYR A 6 14.61 -10.60 -1.14
N HIS A 7 13.68 -11.46 -0.73
CA HIS A 7 13.94 -12.51 0.25
C HIS A 7 14.51 -13.79 -0.37
N GLU A 8 14.53 -13.87 -1.71
CA GLU A 8 15.07 -14.98 -2.49
C GLU A 8 16.09 -14.45 -3.51
N PRO A 9 17.01 -15.28 -4.01
CA PRO A 9 17.98 -14.85 -5.01
C PRO A 9 17.31 -14.21 -6.23
N ALA A 10 17.67 -12.97 -6.56
CA ALA A 10 17.01 -12.21 -7.63
C ALA A 10 17.12 -12.89 -9.02
N GLY A 11 18.14 -13.73 -9.23
CA GLY A 11 18.33 -14.53 -10.44
C GLY A 11 17.33 -15.70 -10.59
N GLU A 12 16.69 -16.11 -9.50
CA GLU A 12 15.68 -17.18 -9.48
C GLU A 12 14.25 -16.63 -9.63
N LEU A 13 14.07 -15.31 -9.52
CA LEU A 13 12.78 -14.66 -9.66
C LEU A 13 12.48 -14.31 -11.11
N SER A 14 11.25 -14.60 -11.55
CA SER A 14 10.79 -14.20 -12.88
C SER A 14 10.74 -12.67 -13.03
N PRO A 15 10.83 -12.12 -14.26
CA PRO A 15 10.68 -10.68 -14.50
C PRO A 15 9.36 -10.10 -13.94
N GLU A 16 8.28 -10.87 -13.99
CA GLU A 16 6.97 -10.49 -13.45
C GLU A 16 7.02 -10.37 -11.93
N ILE A 17 7.64 -11.34 -11.23
CA ILE A 17 7.77 -11.32 -9.77
C ILE A 17 8.68 -10.18 -9.32
N ARG A 18 9.78 -9.93 -10.04
CA ARG A 18 10.64 -8.77 -9.75
C ARG A 18 9.92 -7.45 -9.96
N THR A 19 9.01 -7.36 -10.93
CA THR A 19 8.17 -6.17 -11.12
C THR A 19 7.15 -6.03 -9.99
N PHE A 20 6.52 -7.13 -9.59
CA PHE A 20 5.60 -7.15 -8.45
C PHE A 20 6.30 -6.71 -7.16
N ALA A 21 7.48 -7.26 -6.86
CA ALA A 21 8.28 -6.89 -5.69
C ALA A 21 8.65 -5.40 -5.68
N ARG A 22 9.01 -4.83 -6.84
CA ARG A 22 9.28 -3.38 -6.96
C ARG A 22 8.07 -2.54 -6.57
N VAL A 23 6.91 -2.83 -7.15
CA VAL A 23 5.69 -2.04 -6.86
C VAL A 23 5.18 -2.29 -5.44
N ALA A 24 5.36 -3.49 -4.89
CA ALA A 24 5.02 -3.81 -3.50
C ALA A 24 5.91 -3.03 -2.52
N ALA A 25 7.21 -2.94 -2.77
CA ALA A 25 8.12 -2.11 -2.00
C ALA A 25 7.73 -0.63 -2.06
N SER A 26 7.40 -0.10 -3.25
CA SER A 26 6.92 1.27 -3.38
C SER A 26 5.64 1.51 -2.56
N LEU A 27 4.64 0.60 -2.63
CA LEU A 27 3.42 0.70 -1.81
C LEU A 27 3.74 0.77 -0.30
N GLN A 28 4.72 -0.01 0.17
CA GLN A 28 5.18 0.00 1.56
C GLN A 28 5.84 1.33 1.92
N GLU A 29 6.72 1.84 1.07
CA GLU A 29 7.37 3.14 1.24
C GLU A 29 6.35 4.28 1.35
N GLU A 30 5.30 4.29 0.51
CA GLU A 30 4.25 5.32 0.61
C GLU A 30 3.49 5.25 1.92
N ALA A 31 3.17 4.04 2.40
CA ALA A 31 2.50 3.86 3.69
C ALA A 31 3.37 4.32 4.87
N GLU A 32 4.68 4.08 4.81
CA GLU A 32 5.64 4.59 5.80
C GLU A 32 5.74 6.10 5.76
N ALA A 33 5.84 6.70 4.56
CA ALA A 33 5.91 8.14 4.37
C ALA A 33 4.65 8.84 4.93
N ILE A 34 3.46 8.33 4.60
CA ILE A 34 2.19 8.80 5.16
C ILE A 34 2.23 8.77 6.68
N GLY A 35 2.61 7.64 7.27
CA GLY A 35 2.68 7.47 8.73
C GLY A 35 3.72 8.38 9.39
N TRP A 36 4.81 8.70 8.72
CA TRP A 36 5.80 9.68 9.21
C TRP A 36 5.26 11.11 9.14
N TYR A 37 4.58 11.48 8.07
CA TYR A 37 3.97 12.81 7.95
C TYR A 37 2.86 13.01 8.98
N GLU A 38 2.00 12.01 9.23
CA GLU A 38 1.01 12.08 10.32
C GLU A 38 1.65 12.46 11.66
N GLN A 39 2.75 11.79 12.00
CA GLN A 39 3.48 12.06 13.24
C GLN A 39 4.08 13.47 13.25
N ARG A 40 4.76 13.87 12.17
CA ARG A 40 5.41 15.19 12.08
C ARG A 40 4.40 16.32 12.13
N LEU A 41 3.31 16.22 11.35
CA LEU A 41 2.23 17.21 11.30
C LEU A 41 1.51 17.38 12.62
N SER A 42 1.47 16.33 13.46
CA SER A 42 0.86 16.40 14.79
C SER A 42 1.61 17.27 15.80
N VAL A 43 2.93 17.49 15.59
CA VAL A 43 3.80 18.22 16.53
C VAL A 43 4.50 19.43 15.92
N GLU A 44 4.52 19.58 14.60
CA GLU A 44 5.20 20.69 13.93
C GLU A 44 4.53 22.03 14.23
N SER A 45 5.36 23.03 14.57
CA SER A 45 4.95 24.38 14.94
C SER A 45 5.29 25.43 13.88
N ASP A 46 6.29 25.16 13.03
CA ASP A 46 6.64 26.04 11.92
C ASP A 46 5.62 25.88 10.77
N ARG A 47 5.01 27.00 10.37
CA ARG A 47 3.92 27.00 9.39
C ARG A 47 4.38 26.66 7.97
N GLU A 48 5.61 27.03 7.61
CA GLU A 48 6.15 26.74 6.28
C GLU A 48 6.53 25.27 6.18
N ALA A 49 7.19 24.73 7.20
CA ALA A 49 7.49 23.29 7.29
C ALA A 49 6.21 22.45 7.26
N LYS A 50 5.18 22.86 8.01
CA LYS A 50 3.89 22.17 8.02
C LYS A 50 3.24 22.12 6.63
N ALA A 51 3.19 23.25 5.93
CA ALA A 51 2.61 23.30 4.58
C ALA A 51 3.36 22.41 3.57
N ILE A 52 4.70 22.36 3.65
CA ILE A 52 5.52 21.47 2.80
C ILE A 52 5.19 20.00 3.09
N MET A 53 5.05 19.64 4.36
CA MET A 53 4.75 18.27 4.77
C MET A 53 3.31 17.84 4.43
N GLU A 54 2.34 18.74 4.52
CA GLU A 54 0.95 18.49 4.11
C GLU A 54 0.89 18.20 2.60
N GLU A 55 1.49 19.06 1.77
CA GLU A 55 1.54 18.87 0.32
C GLU A 55 2.21 17.53 -0.05
N ALA A 56 3.37 17.25 0.57
CA ALA A 56 4.08 15.99 0.33
C ALA A 56 3.24 14.76 0.73
N GLN A 57 2.56 14.80 1.87
CA GLN A 57 1.70 13.71 2.33
C GLN A 57 0.53 13.44 1.37
N GLU A 58 -0.11 14.49 0.87
CA GLU A 58 -1.23 14.36 -0.07
C GLU A 58 -0.81 13.67 -1.37
N GLU A 59 0.42 13.92 -1.85
CA GLU A 59 0.97 13.19 -2.99
C GLU A 59 1.13 11.69 -2.71
N GLU A 60 1.53 11.30 -1.50
CA GLU A 60 1.72 9.89 -1.17
C GLU A 60 0.41 9.10 -1.11
N PHE A 61 -0.71 9.74 -0.77
CA PHE A 61 -2.04 9.10 -0.90
C PHE A 61 -2.33 8.65 -2.33
N LYS A 62 -1.98 9.51 -3.31
CA LYS A 62 -2.12 9.22 -4.74
C LYS A 62 -1.18 8.09 -5.14
N HIS A 63 0.09 8.14 -4.73
CA HIS A 63 1.07 7.10 -5.07
C HIS A 63 0.68 5.74 -4.47
N PHE A 64 0.24 5.72 -3.20
CA PHE A 64 -0.25 4.52 -2.53
C PHE A 64 -1.42 3.89 -3.31
N ALA A 65 -2.43 4.69 -3.67
CA ALA A 65 -3.60 4.20 -4.40
C ALA A 65 -3.22 3.62 -5.78
N MET A 66 -2.31 4.27 -6.50
CA MET A 66 -1.84 3.81 -7.81
C MET A 66 -1.08 2.49 -7.72
N ALA A 67 -0.18 2.34 -6.74
CA ALA A 67 0.57 1.12 -6.51
C ALA A 67 -0.36 -0.04 -6.09
N LEU A 68 -1.30 0.23 -5.17
CA LEU A 68 -2.28 -0.77 -4.72
C LEU A 68 -3.12 -1.30 -5.88
N GLU A 69 -3.61 -0.42 -6.76
CA GLU A 69 -4.40 -0.84 -7.92
C GLU A 69 -3.59 -1.65 -8.93
N PHE A 70 -2.33 -1.27 -9.19
CA PHE A 70 -1.46 -2.08 -10.06
C PHE A 70 -1.32 -3.51 -9.51
N LEU A 71 -1.03 -3.63 -8.22
CA LEU A 71 -0.84 -4.93 -7.59
C LEU A 71 -2.14 -5.75 -7.55
N SER A 72 -3.28 -5.11 -7.29
CA SER A 72 -4.61 -5.74 -7.32
C SER A 72 -4.86 -6.41 -8.67
N ARG A 73 -4.54 -5.73 -9.79
CA ARG A 73 -4.72 -6.26 -11.14
C ARG A 73 -3.84 -7.47 -11.45
N ARG A 74 -2.72 -7.64 -10.74
CA ARG A 74 -1.79 -8.78 -10.93
C ARG A 74 -2.17 -10.01 -10.13
N LYS A 75 -3.07 -9.89 -9.14
CA LYS A 75 -3.46 -10.98 -8.24
C LYS A 75 -4.99 -11.00 -8.08
N PRO A 76 -5.71 -11.81 -8.88
CA PRO A 76 -7.18 -11.88 -8.84
C PRO A 76 -7.75 -12.10 -7.44
N LYS A 77 -7.13 -13.00 -6.67
CA LYS A 77 -7.45 -13.26 -5.26
C LYS A 77 -7.36 -12.01 -4.38
N TRP A 78 -6.26 -11.26 -4.49
CA TRP A 78 -6.10 -10.01 -3.76
C TRP A 78 -7.17 -8.99 -4.15
N ARG A 79 -7.48 -8.86 -5.45
CA ARG A 79 -8.54 -7.98 -5.93
C ARG A 79 -9.91 -8.36 -5.35
N ALA A 80 -10.23 -9.65 -5.25
CA ALA A 80 -11.48 -10.12 -4.67
C ALA A 80 -11.62 -9.70 -3.19
N VAL A 81 -10.55 -9.85 -2.40
CA VAL A 81 -10.53 -9.39 -1.00
C VAL A 81 -10.69 -7.88 -0.90
N LEU A 82 -9.97 -7.09 -1.72
CA LEU A 82 -10.08 -5.63 -1.70
C LEU A 82 -11.50 -5.16 -2.02
N GLN A 83 -12.18 -5.78 -2.99
CA GLN A 83 -13.57 -5.47 -3.31
C GLN A 83 -14.56 -5.86 -2.20
N ALA A 84 -14.22 -6.88 -1.41
CA ALA A 84 -15.02 -7.27 -0.26
C ALA A 84 -14.87 -6.32 0.92
N VAL A 85 -13.71 -5.67 1.09
CA VAL A 85 -13.39 -4.85 2.26
C VAL A 85 -13.56 -3.35 2.02
N LEU A 86 -13.12 -2.82 0.88
CA LEU A 86 -13.01 -1.38 0.67
C LEU A 86 -14.37 -0.71 0.43
N PHE A 87 -14.50 0.53 0.93
CA PHE A 87 -15.63 1.43 0.71
C PHE A 87 -17.00 0.90 1.17
N LYS A 88 -17.00 0.09 2.24
CA LYS A 88 -18.21 -0.40 2.89
C LYS A 88 -18.34 0.16 4.30
N SER A 89 -19.57 0.43 4.72
CA SER A 89 -19.90 0.76 6.10
C SER A 89 -20.08 -0.51 6.94
N GLY A 90 -19.77 -0.46 8.23
CA GLY A 90 -19.90 -1.62 9.13
C GLY A 90 -18.54 -2.09 9.62
N ASP A 91 -18.51 -3.31 10.15
CA ASP A 91 -17.30 -3.87 10.74
C ASP A 91 -16.30 -4.33 9.65
N ILE A 92 -15.04 -3.88 9.77
CA ILE A 92 -13.99 -4.19 8.78
C ILE A 92 -13.53 -5.65 8.90
N VAL A 93 -13.54 -6.23 10.09
CA VAL A 93 -13.14 -7.63 10.31
C VAL A 93 -14.17 -8.56 9.69
N GLU A 94 -15.47 -8.31 9.89
CA GLU A 94 -16.56 -9.05 9.24
C GLU A 94 -16.45 -8.98 7.70
N HIS A 95 -16.18 -7.80 7.13
CA HIS A 95 -15.92 -7.69 5.70
C HIS A 95 -14.67 -8.44 5.24
N GLY A 96 -13.65 -8.52 6.10
CA GLY A 96 -12.44 -9.32 5.88
C GLY A 96 -12.75 -10.81 5.78
N GLU A 97 -13.58 -11.34 6.69
CA GLU A 97 -14.05 -12.74 6.65
C GLU A 97 -14.85 -13.03 5.37
N MET A 98 -15.73 -12.10 4.96
CA MET A 98 -16.41 -12.20 3.66
C MET A 98 -15.42 -12.16 2.48
N GLY A 99 -14.34 -11.41 2.60
CA GLY A 99 -13.26 -11.32 1.63
C GLY A 99 -12.50 -12.63 1.47
N GLU A 100 -12.24 -13.35 2.56
CA GLU A 100 -11.62 -14.69 2.51
C GLU A 100 -12.47 -15.68 1.69
N GLU A 101 -13.79 -15.63 1.87
CA GLU A 101 -14.72 -16.45 1.07
C GLU A 101 -14.77 -16.04 -0.40
N ALA A 102 -14.58 -14.76 -0.72
CA ALA A 102 -14.44 -14.29 -2.10
C ALA A 102 -13.11 -14.73 -2.71
N GLU A 103 -12.02 -14.69 -1.93
CA GLU A 103 -10.68 -15.14 -2.33
C GLU A 103 -10.66 -16.62 -2.72
N LYS A 104 -11.33 -17.48 -1.94
CA LYS A 104 -11.41 -18.93 -2.21
C LYS A 104 -12.10 -19.24 -3.55
N LYS A 105 -12.94 -18.33 -4.04
CA LYS A 105 -13.75 -18.49 -5.27
C LYS A 105 -13.12 -17.83 -6.50
N ALA A 106 -12.06 -17.02 -6.32
CA ALA A 106 -11.37 -16.27 -7.37
C ALA A 106 -10.12 -17.00 -7.89
#